data_AF-A0A1C0TY30-F1
#
_entry.id   AF-A0A1C0TY30-F1
#
_cell.length_a   1.000
_cell.length_b   1.000
_cell.length_c   1.000
_cell.angle_alpha   90.00
_cell.angle_beta   90.00
_cell.angle_gamma   90.00
#
_symmetry.space_group_name_H-M   'P 1'
#
loop_
_entity.id
_entity.type
_entity.pdbx_description
1 polymer ?
#
loop_
_entity_poly.entity_id
_entity_poly.type
_entity_poly.pdbx_seq_one_letter_code
_entity_poly.pdbx_strand_id
1 'polypeptide(L)'
;MNNNHFIIQLNKADYITIGGAVFSALSVAAALQHWNYLAIAFLYLAMLGDALDGILARNLDIVRPFGRYLDGFMDQLIYLISPAIILYLSGYQSWYSLFIILMIISGCLRLSVFNEVGNIKNENKLSYLGMPVFWSLFIISGYALVSLVIEPWLSHLLLTLALLTFSIAMLWDRPFYKFKSLHTIISTTLAGFVLFTGLHFWSLYAQ
;
A
#
# COMPACT_ATOMS: atom_id res chain seq x y z
N MET A 1 18.67 -36.04 -5.70
CA MET A 1 18.58 -35.23 -4.46
C MET A 1 18.75 -33.78 -4.88
N ASN A 2 17.77 -32.91 -4.61
CA ASN A 2 17.81 -31.54 -5.09
C ASN A 2 18.87 -30.76 -4.26
N ASN A 3 20.01 -30.43 -4.89
CA ASN A 3 21.17 -29.79 -4.25
C ASN A 3 20.91 -28.31 -4.03
N ASN A 4 20.03 -27.99 -3.09
CA ASN A 4 19.70 -26.60 -2.80
C ASN A 4 20.02 -26.27 -1.35
N HIS A 5 21.08 -25.48 -1.16
CA HIS A 5 21.56 -25.03 0.15
C HIS A 5 20.59 -24.05 0.86
N PHE A 6 19.59 -23.54 0.15
CA PHE A 6 18.63 -22.55 0.66
C PHE A 6 17.27 -23.19 0.96
N ILE A 7 16.62 -22.70 2.03
CA ILE A 7 15.28 -23.14 2.48
C ILE A 7 14.19 -22.93 1.43
N ILE A 8 14.42 -22.06 0.43
CA ILE A 8 13.50 -21.82 -0.68
C ILE A 8 14.22 -21.35 -1.94
N GLN A 9 13.64 -21.67 -3.11
CA GLN A 9 14.00 -21.06 -4.39
C GLN A 9 12.94 -20.02 -4.79
N LEU A 10 13.39 -18.78 -4.99
CA LEU A 10 12.57 -17.67 -5.45
C LEU A 10 12.37 -17.70 -6.96
N ASN A 11 11.16 -17.41 -7.42
CA ASN A 11 10.85 -17.22 -8.82
C ASN A 11 10.91 -15.73 -9.19
N LYS A 12 10.71 -15.40 -10.47
CA LYS A 12 10.77 -14.02 -10.97
C LYS A 12 9.76 -13.09 -10.31
N ALA A 13 8.57 -13.57 -9.96
CA ALA A 13 7.56 -12.76 -9.28
C ALA A 13 7.99 -12.44 -7.86
N ASP A 14 8.50 -13.42 -7.10
CA ASP A 14 8.97 -13.19 -5.73
C ASP A 14 10.08 -12.14 -5.65
N TYR A 15 11.00 -12.11 -6.63
CA TYR A 15 12.03 -11.06 -6.71
C TYR A 15 11.45 -9.66 -6.92
N ILE A 16 10.37 -9.53 -7.70
CA ILE A 16 9.68 -8.24 -7.89
C ILE A 16 8.99 -7.81 -6.59
N THR A 17 8.31 -8.74 -5.91
CA THR A 17 7.67 -8.50 -4.61
C THR A 17 8.69 -7.98 -3.58
N ILE A 18 9.86 -8.63 -3.50
CA ILE A 18 10.97 -8.18 -2.63
C ILE A 18 11.52 -6.81 -3.08
N GLY A 19 11.56 -6.53 -4.38
CA GLY A 19 11.90 -5.21 -4.91
C GLY A 19 10.96 -4.11 -4.41
N GLY A 20 9.65 -4.39 -4.32
CA GLY A 20 8.66 -3.50 -3.71
C GLY A 20 8.98 -3.18 -2.25
N ALA A 21 9.46 -4.17 -1.48
CA ALA A 21 9.88 -3.98 -0.09
C ALA A 21 11.06 -3.01 0.07
N VAL A 22 11.99 -3.00 -0.89
CA VAL A 22 13.10 -2.03 -0.90
C VAL A 22 12.56 -0.61 -1.01
N PHE A 23 11.60 -0.37 -1.90
CA PHE A 23 10.95 0.94 -2.01
C PHE A 23 10.15 1.31 -0.76
N SER A 24 9.50 0.33 -0.10
CA SER A 24 8.87 0.54 1.21
C SER A 24 9.88 1.00 2.28
N ALA A 25 11.06 0.37 2.33
CA ALA A 25 12.11 0.75 3.26
C ALA A 25 12.67 2.15 2.95
N LEU A 26 12.87 2.48 1.67
CA LEU A 26 13.26 3.83 1.25
C LEU A 26 12.19 4.87 1.60
N SER A 27 10.91 4.53 1.48
CA SER A 27 9.80 5.38 1.92
C SER A 27 9.92 5.69 3.42
N VAL A 28 10.10 4.66 4.26
CA VAL A 28 10.26 4.86 5.71
C VAL A 28 11.50 5.70 6.02
N ALA A 29 12.63 5.43 5.35
CA ALA A 29 13.84 6.22 5.52
C ALA A 29 13.63 7.70 5.15
N ALA A 30 12.92 7.99 4.05
CA ALA A 30 12.57 9.34 3.66
C ALA A 30 11.63 10.02 4.68
N ALA A 31 10.64 9.28 5.20
CA ALA A 31 9.72 9.78 6.22
C ALA A 31 10.46 10.17 7.52
N LEU A 32 11.44 9.37 7.94
CA LEU A 32 12.28 9.65 9.11
C LEU A 32 13.14 10.92 8.94
N GLN A 33 13.47 11.29 7.70
CA GLN A 33 14.11 12.56 7.36
C GLN A 33 13.11 13.72 7.19
N HIS A 34 11.85 13.51 7.58
CA HIS A 34 10.73 14.44 7.38
C HIS A 34 10.44 14.78 5.90
N TRP A 35 10.93 13.98 4.95
CA TRP A 35 10.65 14.12 3.53
C TRP A 35 9.37 13.38 3.13
N ASN A 36 8.24 13.82 3.70
CA ASN A 36 6.94 13.14 3.57
C ASN A 36 6.50 12.95 2.11
N TYR A 37 6.69 13.94 1.24
CA TYR A 37 6.35 13.82 -0.18
C TYR A 37 7.22 12.77 -0.89
N LEU A 38 8.52 12.73 -0.60
CA LEU A 38 9.41 11.73 -1.18
C LEU A 38 9.06 10.32 -0.67
N ALA A 39 8.68 10.19 0.60
CA ALA A 39 8.20 8.93 1.16
C ALA A 39 6.98 8.41 0.39
N ILE A 40 5.96 9.26 0.17
CA ILE A 40 4.78 8.90 -0.62
C ILE A 40 5.15 8.52 -2.06
N ALA A 41 6.10 9.23 -2.68
CA ALA A 41 6.59 8.88 -4.01
C ALA A 41 7.18 7.47 -4.06
N PHE A 42 8.01 7.08 -3.09
CA PHE A 42 8.55 5.72 -3.02
C PHE A 42 7.46 4.66 -2.82
N LEU A 43 6.37 4.95 -2.10
CA LEU A 43 5.25 4.01 -1.99
C LEU A 43 4.51 3.79 -3.31
N TYR A 44 4.45 4.80 -4.19
CA TYR A 44 3.94 4.60 -5.55
C TYR A 44 4.82 3.66 -6.39
N LEU A 45 6.15 3.69 -6.19
CA LEU A 45 7.06 2.72 -6.81
C LEU A 45 6.90 1.32 -6.19
N ALA A 46 6.71 1.22 -4.88
CA ALA A 46 6.41 -0.05 -4.22
C ALA A 46 5.11 -0.68 -4.75
N MET A 47 4.06 0.13 -4.91
CA MET A 47 2.78 -0.29 -5.50
C MET A 47 2.93 -0.75 -6.96
N LEU A 48 3.83 -0.13 -7.74
CA LEU A 48 4.13 -0.59 -9.09
C LEU A 48 4.75 -2.00 -9.06
N GLY A 49 5.65 -2.28 -8.10
CA GLY A 49 6.23 -3.62 -7.88
C GLY A 49 5.16 -4.67 -7.61
N ASP A 50 4.31 -4.44 -6.61
CA ASP A 50 3.16 -5.31 -6.25
C ASP A 50 2.24 -5.57 -7.46
N ALA A 51 1.87 -4.52 -8.20
CA ALA A 51 1.06 -4.69 -9.40
C ALA A 51 1.72 -5.57 -10.47
N LEU A 52 3.03 -5.41 -10.69
CA LEU A 52 3.79 -6.14 -11.69
C LEU A 52 4.02 -7.61 -11.29
N ASP A 53 4.30 -7.90 -10.02
CA ASP A 53 4.53 -9.27 -9.56
C ASP A 53 3.28 -10.14 -9.75
N GLY A 54 2.09 -9.61 -9.44
CA GLY A 54 0.86 -10.36 -9.50
C GLY A 54 0.43 -10.62 -10.93
N ILE A 55 0.82 -9.75 -11.85
CA ILE A 55 0.61 -9.93 -13.30
C ILE A 55 1.62 -10.93 -13.85
N LEU A 56 2.90 -10.79 -13.50
CA LEU A 56 3.94 -11.70 -13.95
C LEU A 56 3.66 -13.13 -13.48
N ALA A 57 3.26 -13.31 -12.23
CA ALA A 57 2.93 -14.59 -11.66
C ALA A 57 1.79 -15.30 -12.42
N ARG A 58 0.75 -14.54 -12.80
CA ARG A 58 -0.39 -15.06 -13.59
C ARG A 58 0.00 -15.34 -15.04
N ASN A 59 0.77 -14.46 -15.67
CA ASN A 59 1.14 -14.59 -17.07
C ASN A 59 2.12 -15.75 -17.31
N LEU A 60 2.98 -16.04 -16.35
CA LEU A 60 3.95 -17.14 -16.42
C LEU A 60 3.45 -18.44 -15.77
N ASP A 61 2.22 -18.45 -15.24
CA ASP A 61 1.64 -19.58 -14.50
C ASP A 61 2.54 -20.13 -13.37
N ILE A 62 3.17 -19.20 -12.63
CA ILE A 62 4.08 -19.50 -11.51
C ILE A 62 3.46 -19.15 -10.14
N VAL A 63 2.12 -19.05 -10.08
CA VAL A 63 1.38 -18.76 -8.85
C VAL A 63 1.52 -19.91 -7.87
N ARG A 64 1.90 -19.62 -6.62
CA ARG A 64 2.08 -20.62 -5.56
C ARG A 64 1.69 -20.10 -4.18
N PRO A 65 1.38 -20.98 -3.20
CA PRO A 65 1.01 -20.58 -1.85
C PRO A 65 2.05 -19.69 -1.17
N PHE A 66 3.35 -20.01 -1.32
CA PHE A 66 4.44 -19.19 -0.76
C PHE A 66 4.38 -17.73 -1.24
N GLY A 67 4.16 -17.51 -2.54
CA GLY A 67 4.10 -16.17 -3.11
C GLY A 67 2.93 -15.36 -2.53
N ARG A 68 1.79 -16.01 -2.22
CA ARG A 68 0.67 -15.35 -1.56
C ARG A 68 1.01 -14.92 -0.13
N TYR A 69 1.71 -15.78 0.64
CA TYR A 69 2.17 -15.39 1.97
C TYR A 69 3.18 -14.24 1.91
N LEU A 70 4.14 -14.31 0.99
CA LEU A 70 5.13 -13.26 0.78
C LEU A 70 4.47 -11.92 0.42
N ASP A 71 3.51 -11.95 -0.50
CA ASP A 71 2.68 -10.80 -0.90
C ASP A 71 1.95 -10.20 0.31
N GLY A 72 1.26 -11.01 1.11
CA GLY A 72 0.59 -10.53 2.32
C GLY A 72 1.53 -9.87 3.35
N PHE A 73 2.75 -10.38 3.52
CA PHE A 73 3.75 -9.73 4.37
C PHE A 73 4.24 -8.39 3.79
N MET A 74 4.46 -8.33 2.47
CA MET A 74 4.89 -7.10 1.82
C MET A 74 3.78 -6.05 1.78
N ASP A 75 2.54 -6.46 1.53
CA ASP A 75 1.33 -5.61 1.62
C ASP A 75 1.23 -4.93 2.98
N GLN A 76 1.50 -5.65 4.06
CA GLN A 76 1.50 -5.09 5.40
C GLN A 76 2.57 -3.99 5.55
N LEU A 77 3.79 -4.21 5.06
CA LEU A 77 4.87 -3.22 5.12
C LEU A 77 4.58 -2.00 4.25
N ILE A 78 4.16 -2.23 3.00
CA ILE A 78 3.94 -1.20 1.97
C ILE A 78 2.71 -0.36 2.30
N TYR A 79 1.59 -1.01 2.65
CA TYR A 79 0.29 -0.35 2.71
C TYR A 79 -0.24 -0.13 4.12
N LEU A 80 0.33 -0.73 5.17
CA LEU A 80 -0.11 -0.48 6.54
C LEU A 80 0.97 0.24 7.35
N ILE A 81 2.17 -0.33 7.42
CA ILE A 81 3.24 0.18 8.29
C ILE A 81 3.87 1.46 7.74
N SER A 82 4.24 1.50 6.46
CA SER A 82 4.86 2.70 5.90
C SER A 82 3.93 3.92 5.91
N PRO A 83 2.64 3.81 5.51
CA PRO A 83 1.66 4.89 5.65
C PRO A 83 1.46 5.33 7.10
N ALA A 84 1.39 4.39 8.04
CA ALA A 84 1.26 4.70 9.46
C ALA A 84 2.42 5.56 9.98
N ILE A 85 3.66 5.22 9.62
CA ILE A 85 4.85 5.99 10.00
C ILE A 85 4.81 7.39 9.39
N ILE A 86 4.49 7.51 8.09
CA ILE A 86 4.37 8.81 7.41
C ILE A 86 3.32 9.68 8.11
N LEU A 87 2.13 9.14 8.38
CA LEU A 87 1.06 9.88 9.06
C LEU A 87 1.50 10.35 10.44
N TYR A 88 2.08 9.46 11.26
CA TYR A 88 2.55 9.81 12.59
C TYR A 88 3.61 10.93 12.56
N LEU A 89 4.61 10.81 11.69
CA LEU A 89 5.69 11.81 11.55
C LEU A 89 5.21 13.12 10.93
N SER A 90 4.09 13.11 10.20
CA SER A 90 3.46 14.32 9.63
C SER A 90 2.64 15.14 10.64
N GLY A 91 2.57 14.72 11.91
CA GLY A 91 1.85 15.43 12.97
C GLY A 91 0.51 14.80 13.37
N TYR A 92 0.09 13.71 12.71
CA TYR A 92 -1.12 12.95 13.06
C TYR A 92 -0.87 12.05 14.29
N GLN A 93 -0.64 12.69 15.44
CA GLN A 93 -0.13 12.08 16.68
C GLN A 93 -1.16 12.13 17.82
N SER A 94 -0.76 11.69 19.03
CA SER A 94 -1.61 11.68 20.23
C SER A 94 -2.88 10.84 20.02
N TRP A 95 -4.07 11.37 20.29
CA TRP A 95 -5.34 10.64 20.18
C TRP A 95 -5.63 10.18 18.73
N TYR A 96 -5.11 10.88 17.72
CA TYR A 96 -5.24 10.50 16.32
C TYR A 96 -4.55 9.16 16.01
N SER A 97 -3.53 8.78 16.78
CA SER A 97 -2.81 7.51 16.60
C SER A 97 -3.72 6.29 16.76
N LEU A 98 -4.85 6.42 17.46
CA LEU A 98 -5.85 5.37 17.57
C LEU A 98 -6.39 4.96 16.18
N PHE A 99 -6.61 5.91 15.28
CA PHE A 99 -7.13 5.60 13.94
C PHE A 99 -6.08 4.96 13.03
N ILE A 100 -4.81 5.28 13.23
CA ILE A 100 -3.69 4.55 12.60
C ILE A 100 -3.71 3.09 13.08
N ILE A 101 -3.82 2.87 14.39
CA ILE A 101 -3.84 1.52 14.98
C ILE A 101 -5.03 0.72 14.46
N LEU A 102 -6.23 1.33 14.39
CA LEU A 102 -7.42 0.70 13.83
C LEU A 102 -7.21 0.28 12.36
N MET A 103 -6.62 1.15 11.54
CA MET A 103 -6.29 0.83 10.15
C MET A 103 -5.35 -0.38 10.08
N ILE A 104 -4.29 -0.41 10.90
CA ILE A 104 -3.31 -1.51 10.91
C ILE A 104 -3.99 -2.82 11.33
N ILE A 105 -4.80 -2.81 12.40
CA ILE A 105 -5.48 -4.01 12.90
C ILE A 105 -6.48 -4.53 11.86
N SER A 106 -7.33 -3.66 11.34
CA SER A 106 -8.31 -4.03 10.30
C SER A 106 -7.63 -4.56 9.04
N GLY A 107 -6.53 -3.93 8.61
CA GLY A 107 -5.74 -4.37 7.46
C GLY A 107 -5.10 -5.74 7.69
N CYS A 108 -4.54 -5.98 8.88
CA CYS A 108 -3.97 -7.28 9.26
C CYS A 108 -5.02 -8.39 9.19
N LEU A 109 -6.19 -8.19 9.80
CA LEU A 109 -7.30 -9.16 9.75
C LEU A 109 -7.75 -9.43 8.32
N ARG A 110 -7.92 -8.37 7.50
CA ARG A 110 -8.30 -8.50 6.10
C ARG A 110 -7.26 -9.27 5.29
N LEU A 111 -5.97 -9.01 5.50
CA LEU A 111 -4.88 -9.73 4.83
C LEU A 111 -4.82 -11.20 5.26
N SER A 112 -5.07 -11.51 6.54
CA SER A 112 -5.18 -12.89 7.01
C SER A 112 -6.32 -13.65 6.31
N VAL A 113 -7.51 -13.05 6.24
CA VAL A 113 -8.65 -13.63 5.50
C VAL A 113 -8.31 -13.82 4.01
N PHE A 114 -7.63 -12.85 3.41
CA PHE A 114 -7.21 -12.95 2.00
C PHE A 114 -6.17 -14.07 1.78
N ASN A 115 -5.24 -14.28 2.71
CA ASN A 115 -4.26 -15.35 2.62
C ASN A 115 -4.90 -16.74 2.75
N GLU A 116 -5.89 -16.88 3.64
CA GLU A 116 -6.63 -18.12 3.87
C GLU A 116 -7.57 -18.46 2.70
N VAL A 117 -8.46 -17.53 2.33
CA VAL A 117 -9.55 -17.78 1.37
C VAL A 117 -9.12 -17.53 -0.08
N GLY A 118 -8.13 -16.66 -0.30
CA GLY A 118 -7.74 -16.20 -1.63
C GLY A 118 -8.81 -15.32 -2.31
N ASN A 119 -8.74 -15.23 -3.64
CA ASN A 119 -9.75 -14.49 -4.42
C ASN A 119 -11.06 -15.30 -4.48
N ILE A 120 -12.18 -14.66 -4.12
CA ILE A 120 -13.50 -15.29 -4.26
C ILE A 120 -14.01 -15.08 -5.69
N LYS A 121 -14.46 -16.17 -6.31
CA LYS A 121 -15.07 -16.18 -7.62
C LYS A 121 -16.58 -16.11 -7.43
N ASN A 122 -17.15 -14.91 -7.54
CA ASN A 122 -18.60 -14.73 -7.53
C ASN A 122 -19.03 -14.25 -8.92
N GLU A 123 -19.99 -14.94 -9.54
CA GLU A 123 -20.62 -14.55 -10.82
C GLU A 123 -19.64 -14.10 -11.93
N ASN A 124 -18.65 -14.94 -12.26
CA ASN A 124 -17.64 -14.68 -13.30
C ASN A 124 -16.72 -13.46 -13.08
N LYS A 125 -16.65 -12.87 -11.86
CA LYS A 125 -15.71 -11.80 -11.51
C LYS A 125 -14.85 -12.18 -10.31
N LEU A 126 -13.53 -11.96 -10.42
CA LEU A 126 -12.58 -12.07 -9.31
C LEU A 126 -12.80 -10.88 -8.37
N SER A 127 -13.18 -11.15 -7.12
CA SER A 127 -13.44 -10.12 -6.11
C SER A 127 -12.65 -10.39 -4.84
N TYR A 128 -12.27 -9.31 -4.15
CA TYR A 128 -11.71 -9.37 -2.81
C TYR A 128 -12.84 -9.26 -1.78
N LEU A 129 -12.75 -10.00 -0.68
CA LEU A 129 -13.54 -9.71 0.50
C LEU A 129 -12.94 -8.51 1.23
N GLY A 130 -13.78 -7.52 1.52
CA GLY A 130 -13.35 -6.27 2.15
C GLY A 130 -12.52 -5.39 1.22
N MET A 131 -12.42 -4.11 1.60
CA MET A 131 -11.64 -3.13 0.86
C MET A 131 -10.15 -3.50 0.84
N PRO A 132 -9.46 -3.45 -0.32
CA PRO A 132 -8.03 -3.73 -0.37
C PRO A 132 -7.16 -2.74 0.41
N VAL A 133 -6.06 -3.23 0.98
CA VAL A 133 -5.15 -2.40 1.81
C VAL A 133 -4.45 -1.30 1.02
N PHE A 134 -4.22 -1.48 -0.29
CA PHE A 134 -3.52 -0.50 -1.13
C PHE A 134 -4.20 0.88 -1.18
N TRP A 135 -5.48 0.96 -0.80
CA TRP A 135 -6.20 2.24 -0.72
C TRP A 135 -5.60 3.21 0.29
N SER A 136 -4.86 2.72 1.29
CA SER A 136 -4.13 3.57 2.23
C SER A 136 -3.18 4.55 1.54
N LEU A 137 -2.52 4.15 0.45
CA LEU A 137 -1.63 5.01 -0.33
C LEU A 137 -2.39 6.21 -0.92
N PHE A 138 -3.59 5.98 -1.43
CA PHE A 138 -4.44 7.05 -1.95
C PHE A 138 -4.97 7.95 -0.83
N ILE A 139 -5.29 7.38 0.33
CA ILE A 139 -5.75 8.15 1.50
C ILE A 139 -4.64 9.08 2.01
N ILE A 140 -3.42 8.57 2.21
CA ILE A 140 -2.29 9.42 2.65
C ILE A 140 -1.91 10.46 1.60
N SER A 141 -2.02 10.12 0.31
CA SER A 141 -1.77 11.04 -0.79
C SER A 141 -2.80 12.17 -0.79
N GLY A 142 -4.08 11.83 -0.61
CA GLY A 142 -5.16 12.80 -0.46
C GLY A 142 -4.96 13.71 0.74
N TYR A 143 -4.58 13.15 1.89
CA TYR A 143 -4.26 13.94 3.09
C TYR A 143 -3.11 14.92 2.86
N ALA A 144 -2.01 14.46 2.25
CA ALA A 144 -0.86 15.30 1.92
C ALA A 144 -1.27 16.48 1.02
N LEU A 145 -2.07 16.23 -0.02
CA LEU A 145 -2.56 17.29 -0.92
C LEU A 145 -3.55 18.24 -0.24
N VAL A 146 -4.49 17.72 0.56
CA VAL A 146 -5.47 18.54 1.30
C VAL A 146 -4.77 19.44 2.31
N SER A 147 -3.72 18.93 2.98
CA SER A 147 -2.94 19.70 3.95
C SER A 147 -2.17 20.88 3.35
N LEU A 148 -2.00 20.94 2.02
CA LEU A 148 -1.41 22.10 1.34
C LEU A 148 -2.36 23.31 1.27
N VAL A 149 -3.68 23.08 1.33
CA VAL A 149 -4.69 24.10 1.02
C VAL A 149 -5.59 24.39 2.22
N ILE A 150 -5.76 23.43 3.12
CA ILE A 150 -6.72 23.49 4.22
C ILE A 150 -6.00 23.55 5.57
N GLU A 151 -6.61 24.26 6.52
CA GLU A 151 -6.18 24.35 7.91
C GLU A 151 -5.90 22.97 8.57
N PRO A 152 -4.87 22.84 9.41
CA PRO A 152 -4.44 21.57 9.98
C PRO A 152 -5.56 20.81 10.71
N TRP A 153 -6.40 21.48 11.49
CA TRP A 153 -7.44 20.79 12.27
C TRP A 153 -8.48 20.10 11.36
N LEU A 154 -8.83 20.73 10.23
CA LEU A 154 -9.82 20.21 9.29
C LEU A 154 -9.22 19.09 8.43
N SER A 155 -7.94 19.19 8.03
CA SER A 155 -7.26 18.10 7.34
C SER A 155 -7.15 16.84 8.21
N HIS A 156 -6.86 16.99 9.51
CA HIS A 156 -6.85 15.89 10.48
C HIS A 156 -8.24 15.29 10.69
N LEU A 157 -9.29 16.11 10.75
CA LEU A 157 -10.66 15.63 10.86
C LEU A 157 -11.06 14.78 9.63
N LEU A 158 -10.78 15.28 8.43
CA LEU A 158 -11.08 14.55 7.18
C LEU A 158 -10.31 13.23 7.09
N LEU A 159 -9.03 13.23 7.46
CA LEU A 159 -8.22 12.01 7.53
C LEU A 159 -8.79 11.02 8.56
N THR A 160 -9.24 11.51 9.72
CA THR A 160 -9.86 10.67 10.75
C THR A 160 -11.10 9.94 10.22
N LEU A 161 -11.98 10.67 9.54
CA LEU A 161 -13.17 10.09 8.91
C LEU A 161 -12.79 9.08 7.81
N ALA A 162 -11.77 9.41 7.01
CA ALA A 162 -11.26 8.50 5.97
C ALA A 162 -10.69 7.21 6.56
N LEU A 163 -9.85 7.27 7.60
CA LEU A 163 -9.27 6.09 8.25
C LEU A 163 -10.33 5.24 8.94
N LEU A 164 -11.32 5.84 9.59
CA LEU A 164 -12.40 5.11 10.24
C LEU A 164 -13.27 4.38 9.22
N THR A 165 -13.70 5.08 8.16
CA THR A 165 -14.48 4.46 7.08
C THR A 165 -13.70 3.37 6.37
N PHE A 166 -12.41 3.59 6.10
CA PHE A 166 -11.52 2.60 5.51
C PHE A 166 -11.34 1.37 6.39
N SER A 167 -11.14 1.55 7.70
CA SER A 167 -10.97 0.44 8.66
C SER A 167 -12.21 -0.43 8.76
N ILE A 168 -13.41 0.18 8.71
CA ILE A 168 -14.69 -0.55 8.65
C ILE A 168 -14.84 -1.26 7.30
N ALA A 169 -14.54 -0.57 6.19
CA ALA A 169 -14.66 -1.12 4.84
C ALA A 169 -13.73 -2.32 4.59
N MET A 170 -12.56 -2.38 5.22
CA MET A 170 -11.65 -3.53 5.15
C MET A 170 -12.25 -4.79 5.78
N LEU A 171 -13.10 -4.65 6.80
CA LEU A 171 -13.75 -5.76 7.50
C LEU A 171 -15.17 -6.04 6.98
N TRP A 172 -15.66 -5.22 6.07
CA TRP A 172 -17.00 -5.34 5.54
C TRP A 172 -17.08 -6.51 4.54
N ASP A 173 -17.96 -7.47 4.81
CA ASP A 173 -18.20 -8.65 3.95
C ASP A 173 -18.99 -8.29 2.68
N ARG A 174 -18.32 -7.60 1.75
CA ARG A 174 -18.81 -7.32 0.40
C ARG A 174 -17.70 -7.50 -0.62
N PRO A 175 -18.04 -7.94 -1.85
CA PRO A 175 -17.07 -8.05 -2.92
C PRO A 175 -16.62 -6.66 -3.38
N PHE A 176 -15.33 -6.38 -3.24
CA PHE A 176 -14.68 -5.24 -3.89
C PHE A 176 -14.06 -5.68 -5.21
N TYR A 177 -14.44 -4.99 -6.29
CA TYR A 177 -14.00 -5.32 -7.64
C TYR A 177 -12.56 -4.90 -7.90
N LYS A 178 -11.79 -5.80 -8.51
CA LYS A 178 -10.41 -5.56 -8.92
C LYS A 178 -10.32 -4.57 -10.10
N PHE A 179 -9.35 -3.65 -10.06
CA PHE A 179 -8.98 -2.86 -11.23
C PHE A 179 -8.56 -3.78 -12.38
N LYS A 180 -9.21 -3.66 -13.54
CA LYS A 180 -9.02 -4.59 -14.67
C LYS A 180 -7.90 -4.20 -15.63
N SER A 181 -7.51 -2.93 -15.66
CA SER A 181 -6.57 -2.40 -16.66
C SER A 181 -5.18 -2.19 -16.07
N LEU A 182 -4.21 -2.93 -16.60
CA LEU A 182 -2.79 -2.75 -16.29
C LEU A 182 -2.30 -1.34 -16.61
N HIS A 183 -2.76 -0.77 -17.73
CA HIS A 183 -2.43 0.59 -18.12
C HIS A 183 -2.90 1.60 -17.06
N THR A 184 -4.08 1.39 -16.47
CA THR A 184 -4.56 2.25 -15.39
C THR A 184 -3.65 2.18 -14.17
N ILE A 185 -3.21 0.98 -13.75
CA ILE A 185 -2.33 0.85 -12.58
C ILE A 185 -0.95 1.48 -12.83
N ILE A 186 -0.36 1.25 -14.00
CA ILE A 186 0.94 1.85 -14.36
C ILE A 186 0.82 3.37 -14.45
N SER A 187 -0.22 3.87 -15.12
CA SER A 187 -0.41 5.32 -15.26
C SER A 187 -0.67 6.00 -13.92
N THR A 188 -1.49 5.44 -13.04
CA THR A 188 -1.75 6.04 -11.72
C THR A 188 -0.51 6.01 -10.81
N THR A 189 0.25 4.92 -10.83
CA THR A 189 1.49 4.81 -10.03
C THR A 189 2.57 5.76 -10.51
N LEU A 190 2.81 5.83 -11.83
CA LEU A 190 3.79 6.78 -12.38
C LEU A 190 3.35 8.23 -12.20
N ALA A 191 2.06 8.54 -12.39
CA ALA A 191 1.55 9.89 -12.15
C ALA A 191 1.70 10.30 -10.69
N GLY A 192 1.38 9.41 -9.74
CA GLY A 192 1.59 9.63 -8.31
C GLY A 192 3.06 9.85 -7.97
N PHE A 193 3.95 9.00 -8.48
CA PHE A 193 5.39 9.15 -8.30
C PHE A 193 5.91 10.51 -8.81
N VAL A 194 5.56 10.90 -10.04
CA VAL A 194 5.99 12.18 -10.63
C VAL A 194 5.42 13.36 -9.85
N LEU A 195 4.15 13.31 -9.45
CA LEU A 195 3.52 14.37 -8.66
C LEU A 195 4.23 14.58 -7.32
N PHE A 196 4.44 13.50 -6.55
CA PHE A 196 5.01 13.61 -5.21
C PHE A 196 6.52 13.88 -5.21
N THR A 197 7.26 13.41 -6.22
CA THR A 197 8.65 13.85 -6.42
C THR A 197 8.71 15.34 -6.79
N GLY A 198 7.83 15.82 -7.66
CA GLY A 198 7.71 17.24 -7.99
C GLY A 198 7.40 18.09 -6.76
N LEU A 199 6.44 17.67 -5.94
CA LEU A 199 6.10 18.34 -4.67
C LEU A 199 7.27 18.33 -3.69
N HIS A 200 8.04 17.26 -3.61
CA HIS A 200 9.23 17.22 -2.78
C HIS A 200 10.26 18.28 -3.19
N PHE A 201 10.65 18.32 -4.47
CA PHE A 201 11.61 19.33 -4.95
C PHE A 201 11.06 20.75 -4.85
N TRP A 202 9.78 20.96 -5.13
CA TRP A 202 9.10 22.24 -4.90
C TRP A 202 9.22 22.67 -3.43
N SER A 203 8.96 21.76 -2.49
CA SER A 203 9.01 22.05 -1.06
C SER A 203 10.42 22.42 -0.56
N LEU A 204 11.47 21.92 -1.22
CA LEU A 204 12.86 22.29 -0.94
C LEU A 204 13.22 23.67 -1.50
N TYR A 205 12.61 24.06 -2.62
CA TYR A 205 12.84 25.36 -3.25
C TYR A 205 12.06 26.50 -2.59
N ALA A 206 10.89 26.20 -2.02
CA ALA A 206 10.00 27.19 -1.40
C ALA A 206 10.37 27.55 0.06
N GLN A 207 11.40 26.92 0.64
CA GLN A 207 11.97 27.24 1.95
C GLN A 207 13.11 28.24 1.82
#